data_AF-A0A429BNZ6-F1
#
_entry.id   AF-A0A429BNZ6-F1
#
_cell.length_a   1.000
_cell.length_b   1.000
_cell.length_c   1.000
_cell.angle_alpha   90.00
_cell.angle_beta   90.00
_cell.angle_gamma   90.00
#
_symmetry.space_group_name_H-M   'P 1'
#
loop_
_entity.id
_entity.type
_entity.pdbx_description
1 polymer ?
#
loop_
_entity_poly.entity_id
_entity_poly.type
_entity_poly.pdbx_seq_one_letter_code
_entity_poly.pdbx_strand_id
1 'polypeptide(L)'
;MTSIIRTSLAGITLAGITSLGLIAPGAAPAGASTSTTLGNVPGCVAVWRTTGWVRQTGHARNDCGSRIRMRIDWAFGPDGSCRTVDPGRTLTSRVPKAPRRFNGAVYC
;
A
#
# COMPACT_ATOMS: atom_id res chain seq x y z
N MET A 1 15.02 -40.21 -3.43
CA MET A 1 15.76 -40.71 -2.25
C MET A 1 17.24 -40.65 -2.55
N THR A 2 18.02 -40.37 -1.51
CA THR A 2 19.38 -39.83 -1.43
C THR A 2 20.48 -40.59 -2.20
N SER A 3 21.38 -39.88 -2.87
CA SER A 3 22.82 -40.18 -2.81
C SER A 3 23.71 -39.04 -3.32
N ILE A 4 24.76 -38.84 -2.55
CA ILE A 4 25.79 -37.79 -2.60
C ILE A 4 26.99 -38.36 -3.35
N ILE A 5 27.58 -37.61 -4.30
CA ILE A 5 28.91 -37.92 -4.84
C ILE A 5 29.85 -36.78 -4.42
N ARG A 6 30.91 -37.16 -3.71
CA ARG A 6 32.02 -36.30 -3.25
C ARG A 6 33.19 -36.35 -4.25
N THR A 7 34.09 -35.38 -4.13
CA THR A 7 35.50 -35.32 -4.63
C THR A 7 35.63 -34.84 -6.08
N SER A 8 36.30 -33.71 -6.38
CA SER A 8 37.77 -33.57 -6.29
C SER A 8 38.28 -32.12 -6.19
N LEU A 9 39.52 -32.03 -5.66
CA LEU A 9 40.33 -30.86 -5.34
C LEU A 9 40.91 -30.09 -6.55
N ALA A 10 41.46 -28.91 -6.21
CA ALA A 10 42.45 -28.08 -6.90
C ALA A 10 41.86 -27.08 -7.90
N GLY A 11 42.20 -25.79 -7.88
CA GLY A 11 43.21 -24.99 -7.17
C GLY A 11 43.38 -23.69 -7.96
N ILE A 12 44.30 -22.80 -7.51
CA ILE A 12 44.92 -21.70 -8.30
C ILE A 12 44.02 -20.44 -8.42
N THR A 13 44.41 -19.18 -8.18
CA THR A 13 45.56 -18.45 -7.61
C THR A 13 45.15 -16.97 -7.47
N LEU A 14 45.87 -16.26 -6.60
CA LEU A 14 46.23 -14.83 -6.60
C LEU A 14 45.39 -13.77 -7.36
N ALA A 15 45.02 -12.76 -6.57
CA ALA A 15 45.21 -11.32 -6.81
C ALA A 15 44.57 -10.68 -8.05
N GLY A 16 43.54 -9.87 -7.81
CA GLY A 16 43.00 -8.91 -8.76
C GLY A 16 42.16 -7.86 -8.06
N ILE A 17 42.79 -6.76 -7.66
CA ILE A 17 42.16 -5.57 -7.08
C ILE A 17 41.46 -4.82 -8.23
N THR A 18 40.14 -4.71 -8.22
CA THR A 18 39.42 -3.63 -8.91
C THR A 18 38.14 -3.30 -8.13
N SER A 19 38.25 -2.34 -7.23
CA SER A 19 37.13 -1.56 -6.72
C SER A 19 36.49 -0.86 -7.91
N LEU A 20 35.21 -1.09 -8.23
CA LEU A 20 34.41 -0.17 -9.04
C LEU A 20 32.92 -0.54 -8.97
N GLY A 21 32.11 0.42 -8.50
CA GLY A 21 30.68 0.51 -8.86
C GLY A 21 29.68 -0.09 -7.87
N LEU A 22 29.43 0.63 -6.77
CA LEU A 22 28.20 0.48 -6.00
C LEU A 22 27.02 0.87 -6.92
N ILE A 23 26.33 -0.11 -7.49
CA ILE A 23 25.08 0.12 -8.23
C ILE A 23 24.00 0.49 -7.21
N ALA A 24 23.76 1.79 -7.06
CA ALA A 24 22.66 2.32 -6.28
C ALA A 24 21.32 1.83 -6.89
N PRO A 25 20.40 1.26 -6.10
CA PRO A 25 19.06 1.00 -6.59
C PRO A 25 18.38 2.34 -6.85
N GLY A 26 18.00 2.58 -8.11
CA GLY A 26 17.23 3.75 -8.52
C GLY A 26 15.92 3.80 -7.72
N ALA A 27 15.85 4.76 -6.80
CA ALA A 27 14.61 5.13 -6.14
C ALA A 27 13.71 5.81 -7.20
N ALA A 28 12.76 5.05 -7.74
CA ALA A 28 11.74 5.59 -8.62
C ALA A 28 10.97 6.71 -7.88
N PRO A 29 10.72 7.87 -8.52
CA PRO A 29 9.94 8.94 -7.91
C PRO A 29 8.51 8.41 -7.68
N ALA A 30 8.14 8.27 -6.41
CA ALA A 30 6.76 8.02 -6.02
C ALA A 30 5.92 9.20 -6.51
N GLY A 31 5.10 8.97 -7.53
CA GLY A 31 4.21 9.99 -8.09
C GLY A 31 3.40 10.65 -6.97
N ALA A 32 3.61 11.95 -6.80
CA ALA A 32 2.82 12.78 -5.89
C ALA A 32 1.36 12.70 -6.32
N SER A 33 0.59 11.89 -5.59
CA SER A 33 -0.84 11.74 -5.82
C SER A 33 -1.52 12.97 -5.26
N THR A 34 -2.11 13.80 -6.13
CA THR A 34 -3.00 14.89 -5.76
C THR A 34 -4.14 14.31 -4.91
N SER A 35 -4.07 14.51 -3.59
CA SER A 35 -5.12 14.12 -2.65
C SER A 35 -6.32 15.05 -2.89
N THR A 36 -7.19 14.66 -3.81
CA THR A 36 -8.53 15.24 -3.87
C THR A 36 -9.23 14.75 -2.61
N THR A 37 -9.53 15.65 -1.68
CA THR A 37 -10.25 15.29 -0.44
C THR A 37 -11.63 14.75 -0.81
N LEU A 38 -11.72 13.42 -0.92
CA LEU A 38 -12.97 12.71 -1.09
C LEU A 38 -13.52 12.44 0.31
N GLY A 39 -14.46 13.27 0.76
CA GLY A 39 -15.18 13.11 2.03
C GLY A 39 -14.83 14.17 3.09
N ASN A 40 -15.25 13.92 4.33
CA ASN A 40 -15.11 14.82 5.47
C ASN A 40 -14.07 14.28 6.46
N VAL A 41 -12.82 14.19 6.00
CA VAL A 41 -11.63 13.78 6.77
C VAL A 41 -10.56 14.87 6.62
N PRO A 42 -9.58 14.99 7.54
CA PRO A 42 -8.60 16.06 7.45
C PRO A 42 -7.70 15.82 6.24
N GLY A 43 -7.14 16.90 5.68
CA GLY A 43 -6.35 16.82 4.44
C GLY A 43 -5.10 15.94 4.51
N CYS A 44 -4.63 15.60 5.72
CA CYS A 44 -3.56 14.63 5.94
C CYS A 44 -4.01 13.16 5.79
N VAL A 45 -5.29 12.89 5.50
CA VAL A 45 -5.77 11.55 5.15
C VAL A 45 -5.80 11.42 3.63
N ALA A 46 -5.03 10.48 3.09
CA ALA A 46 -5.09 10.14 1.67
C ALA A 46 -6.28 9.20 1.43
N VAL A 47 -7.18 9.56 0.52
CA VAL A 47 -8.39 8.80 0.21
C VAL A 47 -8.42 8.43 -1.27
N TRP A 48 -8.63 7.15 -1.59
CA TRP A 48 -8.69 6.68 -2.98
C TRP A 48 -9.56 5.43 -3.11
N ARG A 49 -9.81 5.01 -4.35
CA ARG A 49 -10.52 3.75 -4.65
C ARG A 49 -9.81 2.92 -5.71
N THR A 50 -9.96 1.62 -5.60
CA THR A 50 -9.56 0.64 -6.62
C THR A 50 -10.80 -0.08 -7.13
N THR A 51 -11.02 -0.09 -8.46
CA THR A 51 -12.20 -0.73 -9.07
C THR A 51 -11.78 -1.94 -9.88
N GLY A 52 -12.34 -3.11 -9.56
CA GLY A 52 -12.20 -4.33 -10.36
C GLY A 52 -13.45 -4.62 -11.18
N TRP A 53 -13.51 -5.81 -11.78
CA TRP A 53 -14.63 -6.25 -12.63
C TRP A 53 -15.96 -6.31 -11.88
N VAL A 54 -16.00 -6.98 -10.72
CA VAL A 54 -17.23 -7.21 -9.95
C VAL A 54 -17.27 -6.42 -8.64
N ARG A 55 -16.11 -6.00 -8.12
CA ARG A 55 -15.96 -5.38 -6.80
C ARG A 55 -15.19 -4.08 -6.90
N GLN A 56 -15.42 -3.17 -5.96
CA GLN A 56 -14.61 -1.98 -5.75
C GLN A 56 -14.16 -1.91 -4.29
N THR A 57 -13.01 -1.29 -4.05
CA THR A 57 -12.41 -1.15 -2.73
C THR A 57 -12.10 0.32 -2.50
N GLY A 58 -12.64 0.87 -1.41
CA GLY A 58 -12.31 2.20 -0.93
C GLY A 58 -11.17 2.11 0.08
N HIS A 59 -10.26 3.08 0.04
CA HIS A 59 -9.07 3.15 0.86
C HIS A 59 -8.98 4.54 1.50
N ALA A 60 -8.58 4.58 2.77
CA ALA A 60 -8.27 5.81 3.50
C ALA A 60 -7.04 5.57 4.37
N ARG A 61 -5.94 6.29 4.10
CA ARG A 61 -4.68 6.18 4.85
C ARG A 61 -4.52 7.40 5.74
N ASN A 62 -4.24 7.14 7.01
CA ASN A 62 -3.97 8.19 7.97
C ASN A 62 -2.50 8.62 7.85
N ASP A 63 -2.19 9.68 7.11
CA ASP A 63 -0.84 10.27 7.09
C ASP A 63 -0.71 11.42 8.11
N CYS A 64 -1.69 11.57 9.00
CA CYS A 64 -1.62 12.49 10.12
C CYS A 64 -0.74 11.89 11.24
N GLY A 65 -0.09 12.74 12.03
CA GLY A 65 0.74 12.32 13.16
C GLY A 65 -0.05 11.80 14.38
N SER A 66 -1.37 11.72 14.29
CA SER A 66 -2.27 11.31 15.39
C SER A 66 -3.23 10.21 14.95
N ARG A 67 -3.79 9.48 15.92
CA ARG A 67 -4.81 8.45 15.68
C ARG A 67 -6.13 9.10 15.28
N ILE A 68 -6.75 8.61 14.21
CA ILE A 68 -8.02 9.14 13.70
C ILE A 68 -9.07 8.04 13.64
N ARG A 69 -10.28 8.36 14.08
CA ARG A 69 -11.42 7.46 13.93
C ARG A 69 -12.21 7.84 12.67
N MET A 70 -12.27 6.93 11.71
CA MET A 70 -12.91 7.18 10.43
C MET A 70 -13.56 5.91 9.86
N ARG A 71 -14.40 6.10 8.84
CA ARG A 71 -14.99 5.04 8.03
C ARG A 71 -14.98 5.43 6.55
N ILE A 72 -15.11 4.42 5.69
CA ILE A 72 -15.35 4.62 4.26
C ILE A 72 -16.85 4.87 4.02
N ASP A 73 -17.19 5.94 3.34
CA ASP A 73 -18.56 6.31 2.98
C ASP A 73 -18.94 5.73 1.62
N TRP A 74 -20.06 5.01 1.58
CA TRP A 74 -20.57 4.38 0.37
C TRP A 74 -21.98 4.86 0.08
N ALA A 75 -22.19 5.49 -1.07
CA ALA A 75 -23.54 5.75 -1.56
C ALA A 75 -24.26 4.45 -1.95
N PHE A 76 -25.59 4.47 -1.80
CA PHE A 76 -26.52 3.40 -2.17
C PHE A 76 -26.31 2.09 -1.41
N GLY A 77 -25.97 2.17 -0.12
CA GLY A 77 -26.14 1.12 0.88
C GLY A 77 -25.28 1.36 2.13
N PRO A 78 -25.05 0.36 3.00
CA PRO A 78 -24.25 0.52 4.22
C PRO A 78 -22.82 0.99 3.97
N ASP A 79 -22.40 1.92 4.81
CA ASP A 79 -21.03 2.42 4.94
C ASP A 79 -20.09 1.36 5.51
N GLY A 80 -18.79 1.66 5.46
CA GLY A 80 -17.78 0.92 6.20
C GLY A 80 -17.97 1.05 7.72
N SER A 81 -17.43 0.09 8.47
CA SER A 81 -17.39 0.19 9.92
C SER A 81 -16.45 1.31 10.38
N CYS A 82 -16.85 2.04 11.41
CA CYS A 82 -15.97 2.98 12.10
C CYS A 82 -14.79 2.27 12.75
N ARG A 83 -13.57 2.71 12.42
CA ARG A 83 -12.33 2.18 12.97
C ARG A 83 -11.41 3.30 13.38
N THR A 84 -10.71 3.11 14.49
CA THR A 84 -9.56 3.95 14.86
C THR A 84 -8.36 3.47 14.06
N VAL A 85 -7.71 4.40 13.35
CA VAL A 85 -6.62 4.15 12.42
C VAL A 85 -5.40 4.90 12.94
N ASP A 86 -4.32 4.16 13.23
CA ASP A 86 -3.05 4.75 13.65
C ASP A 86 -2.35 5.48 12.51
N PRO A 87 -1.45 6.43 12.81
CA PRO A 87 -0.58 7.07 11.82
C PRO A 87 0.12 6.04 10.92
N GLY A 88 0.13 6.31 9.61
CA GLY A 88 0.69 5.46 8.56
C GLY A 88 -0.14 4.21 8.22
N ARG A 89 -1.30 3.98 8.86
CA ARG A 89 -2.15 2.81 8.60
C ARG A 89 -3.28 3.15 7.62
N THR A 90 -3.72 2.12 6.89
CA THR A 90 -4.76 2.24 5.87
C THR A 90 -6.00 1.48 6.27
N LEU A 91 -7.12 2.18 6.34
CA LEU A 91 -8.46 1.61 6.40
C LEU A 91 -8.91 1.21 4.99
N THR A 92 -9.48 0.03 4.84
CA THR A 92 -10.04 -0.44 3.57
C THR A 92 -11.43 -1.01 3.75
N SER A 93 -12.27 -0.83 2.73
CA SER A 93 -13.62 -1.43 2.69
C SER A 93 -13.88 -1.90 1.26
N ARG A 94 -14.31 -3.15 1.09
CA ARG A 94 -14.53 -3.77 -0.23
C ARG A 94 -16.00 -4.15 -0.40
N VAL A 95 -16.62 -3.60 -1.44
CA VAL A 95 -18.05 -3.78 -1.74
C VAL A 95 -18.25 -4.22 -3.20
N PRO A 96 -19.42 -4.76 -3.58
CA PRO A 96 -19.80 -4.94 -4.98
C PRO A 96 -19.74 -3.62 -5.76
N LYS A 97 -19.36 -3.68 -7.05
CA LYS A 97 -19.18 -2.49 -7.89
C LYS A 97 -20.48 -1.72 -8.13
N ALA A 98 -21.57 -2.42 -8.37
CA ALA A 98 -22.90 -1.82 -8.54
C ALA A 98 -23.84 -2.42 -7.48
N PRO A 99 -24.78 -1.64 -6.93
CA PRO A 99 -25.10 -0.23 -7.21
C PRO A 99 -24.25 0.79 -6.41
N ARG A 100 -23.20 0.34 -5.72
CA ARG A 100 -22.44 1.19 -4.78
C ARG A 100 -21.62 2.27 -5.48
N ARG A 101 -21.56 3.46 -4.89
CA ARG A 101 -20.67 4.55 -5.33
C ARG A 101 -19.76 4.98 -4.18
N PHE A 102 -18.46 5.11 -4.46
CA PHE A 102 -17.50 5.62 -3.49
C PHE A 102 -17.67 7.14 -3.33
N ASN A 103 -17.98 7.57 -2.11
CA ASN A 103 -18.08 8.99 -1.76
C ASN A 103 -16.83 9.50 -1.04
N GLY A 104 -16.05 8.61 -0.43
CA GLY A 104 -14.80 8.96 0.24
C GLY A 104 -14.67 8.36 1.63
N ALA A 105 -14.06 9.12 2.54
CA ALA A 105 -13.98 8.77 3.95
C ALA A 105 -14.56 9.88 4.82
N VAL A 106 -15.14 9.51 5.96
CA VAL A 106 -15.73 10.45 6.93
C VAL A 106 -15.31 10.09 8.34
N TYR A 107 -15.30 11.10 9.22
CA TYR A 107 -15.12 10.87 10.66
C TYR A 107 -16.21 9.99 11.26
N CYS A 108 -15.81 9.29 12.32
CA CYS A 108 -16.65 8.77 13.37
C CYS A 108 -16.12 9.29 14.72
#